data_AF-A0A3G8JQC2-F1
#
_entry.id   AF-A0A3G8JQC2-F1
#
_cell.length_a   1.000
_cell.length_b   1.000
_cell.length_c   1.000
_cell.angle_alpha   90.00
_cell.angle_beta   90.00
_cell.angle_gamma   90.00
#
_symmetry.space_group_name_H-M   'P 1'
#
loop_
_entity.id
_entity.type
_entity.pdbx_description
1 polymer ?
#
loop_
_entity_poly.entity_id
_entity_poly.type
_entity_poly.pdbx_seq_one_letter_code
_entity_poly.pdbx_strand_id
1 'polypeptide(L)'
;MQNCPMSLGRYIAWFVGSYVVLGVVLAVVGSFLDIGGGVSAIVPMLAASTSGGQFVKDHGRVPTPEERRRLIWMSFAVAMIITILALAVVSVASPGVVDDVLSRGDLAVILTIALVVGALLTYLLIWFGYGWMTRRALVAQDKRQARTR
;
A
#
# COMPACT_ATOMS: atom_id res chain seq x y z
N MET A 1 -16.54 -16.89 -21.45
CA MET A 1 -15.13 -16.41 -21.38
C MET A 1 -15.09 -15.00 -21.95
N GLN A 2 -15.10 -13.96 -21.12
CA GLN A 2 -14.90 -12.58 -21.58
C GLN A 2 -13.62 -12.04 -20.96
N ASN A 3 -12.54 -12.17 -21.72
CA ASN A 3 -11.30 -11.45 -21.52
C ASN A 3 -11.45 -10.07 -22.16
N CYS A 4 -11.98 -9.10 -21.43
CA CYS A 4 -11.59 -7.70 -21.63
C CYS A 4 -10.70 -7.37 -20.43
N PRO A 5 -9.39 -7.15 -20.60
CA PRO A 5 -8.59 -6.63 -19.51
C PRO A 5 -9.08 -5.21 -19.25
N MET A 6 -10.03 -5.05 -18.33
CA MET A 6 -10.25 -3.76 -17.70
C MET A 6 -8.88 -3.26 -17.25
N SER A 7 -8.55 -2.01 -17.55
CA SER A 7 -7.23 -1.45 -17.30
C SER A 7 -6.98 -1.20 -15.80
N LEU A 8 -7.08 -2.26 -14.99
CA LEU A 8 -6.67 -2.29 -13.58
C LEU A 8 -5.24 -1.76 -13.41
N GLY A 9 -4.40 -1.93 -14.44
CA GLY A 9 -3.07 -1.33 -14.53
C GLY A 9 -3.04 0.17 -14.26
N ARG A 10 -4.05 0.93 -14.69
CA ARG A 10 -4.15 2.37 -14.41
C ARG A 10 -4.35 2.65 -12.91
N TYR A 11 -5.17 1.84 -12.25
CA TYR A 11 -5.42 1.98 -10.81
C TYR A 11 -4.25 1.49 -9.96
N ILE A 12 -3.47 0.53 -10.47
CA ILE A 12 -2.20 0.10 -9.87
C ILE A 12 -1.15 1.20 -10.05
N ALA A 13 -1.09 1.88 -11.20
CA ALA A 13 -0.22 3.04 -11.38
C ALA A 13 -0.57 4.16 -10.40
N TRP A 14 -1.86 4.41 -10.17
CA TRP A 14 -2.31 5.31 -9.10
C TRP A 14 -1.88 4.85 -7.71
N PHE A 15 -1.99 3.55 -7.42
CA PHE A 15 -1.50 2.99 -6.15
C PHE A 15 0.01 3.24 -5.99
N VAL A 16 0.82 2.90 -7.00
CA VAL A 16 2.28 3.11 -6.99
C VAL A 16 2.62 4.58 -6.79
N GLY A 17 1.99 5.47 -7.58
CA GLY A 17 2.23 6.91 -7.50
C GLY A 17 1.89 7.45 -6.11
N SER A 18 0.70 7.13 -5.59
CA SER A 18 0.30 7.53 -4.24
C SER A 18 1.22 6.94 -3.17
N TYR A 19 1.60 5.67 -3.29
CA TYR A 19 2.47 4.99 -2.32
C TYR A 19 3.83 5.67 -2.22
N VAL A 20 4.46 5.95 -3.36
CA VAL A 20 5.76 6.64 -3.41
C VAL A 20 5.65 8.06 -2.88
N VAL A 21 4.66 8.84 -3.36
CA VAL A 21 4.49 10.24 -2.95
C VAL A 21 4.21 10.34 -1.44
N LEU A 22 3.26 9.56 -0.92
CA LEU A 22 2.95 9.53 0.52
C LEU A 22 4.14 9.04 1.35
N GLY A 23 4.86 8.03 0.85
CA GLY A 23 6.07 7.51 1.49
C GLY A 23 7.15 8.59 1.62
N VAL A 24 7.44 9.31 0.53
CA VAL A 24 8.43 10.40 0.53
C VAL A 24 7.98 11.54 1.45
N VAL A 25 6.71 11.95 1.38
CA VAL A 25 6.18 13.01 2.25
C VAL A 25 6.33 12.63 3.72
N LEU A 26 5.95 11.41 4.11
CA LEU A 26 6.08 10.98 5.51
C LEU A 26 7.53 10.79 5.94
N ALA A 27 8.43 10.36 5.04
CA ALA A 27 9.86 10.27 5.35
C ALA A 27 10.45 11.66 5.65
N VAL A 28 10.12 12.66 4.81
CA VAL A 28 10.56 14.05 5.00
C VAL A 28 9.95 14.63 6.28
N VAL A 29 8.65 14.49 6.48
CA VAL A 29 7.98 15.01 7.70
C VAL A 29 8.53 14.32 8.95
N GLY A 30 8.77 13.01 8.88
CA GLY A 30 9.35 12.21 9.96
C GLY A 30 10.74 12.66 10.35
N SER A 31 11.57 13.12 9.40
CA SER A 31 12.90 13.63 9.71
C SER A 31 12.89 14.98 10.46
N PHE A 32 11.80 15.75 10.38
CA PHE A 32 11.64 17.01 11.12
C PHE A 32 10.91 16.87 12.45
N LEU A 33 9.99 15.91 12.56
CA LEU A 33 9.07 15.80 13.70
C LEU A 33 9.38 14.64 14.66
N ASP A 34 10.48 13.91 14.43
CA ASP A 34 10.86 12.68 15.16
C ASP A 34 9.68 11.70 15.31
N ILE A 35 8.89 11.62 14.23
CA ILE A 35 7.73 10.74 14.19
C ILE A 35 8.27 9.34 13.96
N GLY A 36 8.12 8.47 14.96
CA GLY A 36 8.56 7.08 14.89
C GLY A 36 8.05 6.36 13.64
N GLY A 37 8.83 5.37 13.17
CA GLY A 37 8.60 4.68 11.89
C GLY A 37 7.22 4.03 11.72
N GLY A 38 6.45 3.81 12.80
CA GLY A 38 5.10 3.27 12.74
C GLY A 38 4.11 4.11 11.91
N VAL A 39 4.32 5.41 11.75
CA VAL A 39 3.45 6.26 10.91
C VAL A 39 3.61 5.97 9.42
N SER A 40 4.74 5.41 8.99
CA SER A 40 4.87 4.94 7.60
C SER A 40 4.01 3.71 7.29
N ALA A 41 3.58 2.95 8.31
CA ALA A 41 2.80 1.74 8.12
C ALA A 41 1.42 1.99 7.51
N ILE A 42 0.84 3.19 7.67
CA ILE A 42 -0.46 3.57 7.11
C ILE A 42 -0.40 3.93 5.60
N VAL A 43 0.79 4.15 5.03
CA VAL A 43 0.97 4.49 3.61
C VAL A 43 0.27 3.50 2.65
N PRO A 44 0.47 2.17 2.76
CA PRO A 44 -0.23 1.20 1.93
C PRO A 44 -1.76 1.34 1.98
N MET A 45 -2.33 1.65 3.15
CA MET A 45 -3.77 1.86 3.31
C MET A 45 -4.22 3.07 2.51
N LEU A 46 -3.54 4.22 2.66
CA LEU A 46 -3.89 5.47 1.99
C LEU A 46 -3.70 5.37 0.47
N ALA A 47 -2.65 4.69 0.01
CA ALA A 47 -2.43 4.39 -1.41
C ALA A 47 -3.54 3.50 -1.98
N ALA A 48 -3.96 2.46 -1.26
CA ALA A 48 -5.09 1.61 -1.65
C ALA A 48 -6.40 2.40 -1.70
N SER A 49 -6.62 3.28 -0.73
CA SER A 49 -7.79 4.14 -0.65
C SER A 49 -7.88 5.17 -1.78
N THR A 50 -6.77 5.79 -2.17
CA THR A 50 -6.71 6.72 -3.31
C THR A 50 -6.97 5.99 -4.63
N SER A 51 -6.34 4.84 -4.83
CA SER A 51 -6.57 3.97 -5.98
C SER A 51 -8.04 3.52 -6.09
N GLY A 52 -8.62 3.01 -5.00
CA GLY A 52 -10.03 2.60 -4.95
C GLY A 52 -11.01 3.76 -5.11
N GLY A 53 -10.67 4.95 -4.58
CA GLY A 53 -11.46 6.15 -4.78
C GLY A 53 -11.48 6.62 -6.23
N GLN A 54 -10.35 6.49 -6.94
CA GLN A 54 -10.29 6.81 -8.37
C GLN A 54 -11.10 5.81 -9.22
N PHE A 55 -11.09 4.52 -8.86
CA PHE A 55 -11.95 3.52 -9.51
C PHE A 55 -13.43 3.86 -9.38
N VAL A 56 -13.87 4.23 -8.17
CA VAL A 56 -15.26 4.65 -7.92
C VAL A 56 -15.59 5.92 -8.70
N LYS A 57 -14.66 6.88 -8.80
CA LYS A 57 -14.85 8.09 -9.62
C LYS A 57 -15.05 7.79 -11.09
N ASP A 58 -14.23 6.91 -11.64
CA ASP A 58 -14.19 6.63 -13.07
C ASP A 58 -15.35 5.70 -13.49
N HIS A 59 -15.79 4.77 -12.63
CA HIS A 59 -16.82 3.77 -12.97
C HIS A 59 -18.17 3.96 -12.27
N GLY A 60 -18.28 4.84 -11.27
CA GLY A 60 -19.52 5.05 -10.51
C GLY A 60 -20.01 3.84 -9.70
N ARG A 61 -19.16 2.82 -9.51
CA ARG A 61 -19.48 1.59 -8.77
C ARG A 61 -18.31 1.13 -7.92
N VAL A 62 -18.58 0.33 -6.90
CA VAL A 62 -17.53 -0.42 -6.18
C VAL A 62 -16.90 -1.48 -7.09
N PRO A 63 -15.61 -1.81 -6.88
CA PRO A 63 -15.00 -2.97 -7.51
C PRO A 63 -15.78 -4.25 -7.16
N THR A 64 -15.94 -5.15 -8.13
CA THR A 64 -16.51 -6.47 -7.87
C THR A 64 -15.59 -7.27 -6.92
N PRO A 65 -16.08 -8.33 -6.27
CA PRO A 65 -15.24 -9.16 -5.38
C PRO A 65 -13.98 -9.69 -6.07
N GLU A 66 -14.08 -10.07 -7.34
CA GLU A 66 -12.94 -10.55 -8.15
C GLU A 66 -11.94 -9.43 -8.47
N GLU A 67 -12.43 -8.26 -8.92
CA GLU A 67 -11.60 -7.08 -9.18
C GLU A 67 -10.88 -6.60 -7.92
N ARG A 68 -11.60 -6.58 -6.79
CA ARG A 68 -11.07 -6.19 -5.48
C ARG A 68 -9.95 -7.14 -5.06
N ARG A 69 -10.16 -8.45 -5.17
CA ARG A 69 -9.13 -9.45 -4.85
C ARG A 69 -7.89 -9.24 -5.72
N ARG A 70 -8.07 -8.99 -7.01
CA ARG A 70 -6.96 -8.73 -7.94
C ARG A 70 -6.20 -7.44 -7.60
N LEU A 71 -6.91 -6.35 -7.27
CA LEU A 71 -6.30 -5.09 -6.82
C LEU A 71 -5.51 -5.25 -5.52
N ILE A 72 -6.06 -5.98 -4.55
CA ILE A 72 -5.36 -6.25 -3.27
C ILE A 72 -4.08 -7.04 -3.53
N TRP A 73 -4.15 -8.15 -4.27
CA TRP A 73 -2.98 -8.99 -4.55
C TRP A 73 -1.91 -8.25 -5.35
N MET A 74 -2.30 -7.47 -6.36
CA MET A 74 -1.35 -6.70 -7.16
C MET A 74 -0.71 -5.56 -6.34
N SER A 75 -1.50 -4.84 -5.55
CA SER A 75 -0.98 -3.77 -4.68
C SER A 75 -0.07 -4.32 -3.59
N PHE A 76 -0.41 -5.50 -3.04
CA PHE A 76 0.44 -6.21 -2.09
C PHE A 76 1.75 -6.65 -2.73
N ALA A 77 1.72 -7.24 -3.93
CA ALA A 77 2.93 -7.61 -4.67
C ALA A 77 3.84 -6.40 -4.93
N VAL A 78 3.26 -5.27 -5.35
CA VAL A 78 3.99 -4.00 -5.51
C VAL A 78 4.62 -3.55 -4.19
N ALA A 79 3.87 -3.56 -3.09
CA ALA A 79 4.39 -3.18 -1.78
C ALA A 79 5.56 -4.08 -1.35
N MET A 80 5.46 -5.39 -1.59
CA MET A 80 6.55 -6.34 -1.29
C MET A 80 7.79 -6.08 -2.16
N ILE A 81 7.63 -5.78 -3.44
CA ILE A 81 8.74 -5.38 -4.31
C ILE A 81 9.42 -4.14 -3.77
N ILE A 82 8.65 -3.11 -3.37
CA ILE A 82 9.21 -1.88 -2.79
C ILE A 82 9.97 -2.19 -1.48
N THR A 83 9.43 -3.03 -0.60
CA THR A 83 10.12 -3.45 0.63
C THR A 83 11.43 -4.17 0.32
N ILE A 84 11.43 -5.11 -0.63
CA ILE A 84 12.65 -5.84 -1.04
C ILE A 84 13.69 -4.88 -1.60
N LEU A 85 13.27 -3.93 -2.45
CA LEU A 85 14.17 -2.91 -3.01
C LEU A 85 14.74 -2.01 -1.91
N ALA A 86 13.92 -1.59 -0.94
CA ALA A 86 14.37 -0.79 0.19
C ALA A 86 15.42 -1.55 1.04
N LEU A 87 15.17 -2.84 1.32
CA LEU A 87 16.13 -3.69 2.02
C LEU A 87 17.43 -3.85 1.23
N ALA A 88 17.35 -4.08 -0.08
CA ALA A 88 18.54 -4.18 -0.93
C ALA A 88 19.38 -2.89 -0.93
N VAL A 89 18.74 -1.72 -0.97
CA VAL A 89 19.42 -0.42 -0.86
C VAL A 89 20.13 -0.29 0.48
N VAL A 90 19.47 -0.64 1.59
CA VAL A 90 20.08 -0.62 2.93
C VAL A 90 21.27 -1.58 3.01
N SER A 91 21.15 -2.79 2.45
CA SER A 91 22.23 -3.77 2.44
C SER A 91 23.48 -3.29 1.70
N VAL A 92 23.31 -2.54 0.61
CA VAL A 92 24.44 -1.96 -0.16
C VAL A 92 25.01 -0.74 0.55
N ALA A 93 24.17 0.11 1.14
CA ALA A 93 24.58 1.33 1.83
C ALA A 93 25.30 1.04 3.17
N SER A 94 24.91 -0.03 3.85
CA SER A 94 25.41 -0.38 5.19
C SER A 94 25.70 -1.89 5.30
N PRO A 95 26.77 -2.41 4.66
CA PRO A 95 27.07 -3.84 4.63
C PRO A 95 27.27 -4.44 6.04
N GLY A 96 27.91 -3.68 6.95
CA GLY A 96 28.18 -4.14 8.31
C GLY A 96 26.94 -4.42 9.15
N VAL A 97 25.80 -3.79 8.84
CA VAL A 97 24.53 -4.05 9.54
C VAL A 97 24.00 -5.44 9.16
N VAL A 98 24.17 -5.83 7.90
CA VAL A 98 23.70 -7.14 7.41
C VAL A 98 24.53 -8.26 8.02
N ASP A 99 25.86 -8.10 8.03
CA ASP A 99 26.77 -9.10 8.60
C ASP A 99 26.56 -9.28 10.12
N ASP A 100 26.33 -8.19 10.86
CA ASP A 100 26.00 -8.25 12.29
C ASP A 100 24.65 -8.94 12.57
N VAL A 101 23.65 -8.73 11.71
CA VAL A 101 22.34 -9.40 11.84
C VAL A 101 22.43 -10.88 11.49
N LEU A 102 23.21 -11.24 10.47
CA LEU A 102 23.39 -12.63 10.04
C LEU A 102 24.24 -13.44 11.01
N SER A 103 25.26 -12.83 11.62
CA SER A 103 26.14 -13.48 12.60
C SER A 103 25.45 -13.73 13.94
N ARG A 104 24.41 -12.93 14.28
CA ARG A 104 23.59 -13.12 15.48
C ARG A 104 22.28 -13.82 15.11
N GLY A 105 22.25 -15.14 15.24
CA GLY A 105 21.08 -15.96 14.94
C GLY A 105 19.76 -15.44 15.54
N ASP A 106 19.79 -14.90 16.76
CA ASP A 106 18.62 -14.29 17.41
C ASP A 106 18.10 -13.04 16.67
N LEU A 107 18.99 -12.19 16.16
CA LEU A 107 18.59 -11.01 15.37
C LEU A 107 18.00 -11.41 14.02
N ALA A 108 18.54 -12.45 13.38
CA ALA A 108 17.99 -12.97 12.13
C ALA A 108 16.55 -13.51 12.32
N VAL A 109 16.29 -14.20 13.44
CA VAL A 109 14.93 -14.67 13.78
C VAL A 109 13.99 -13.49 14.05
N ILE A 110 14.42 -12.51 14.85
CA ILE A 110 13.61 -11.31 15.15
C ILE A 110 13.29 -10.53 13.87
N LEU A 111 14.28 -10.33 12.99
CA LEU A 111 14.10 -9.66 11.69
C LEU A 111 13.09 -10.41 10.82
N THR A 112 13.18 -11.74 10.77
CA THR A 112 12.26 -12.59 10.00
C THR A 112 10.82 -12.45 10.54
N ILE A 113 10.64 -12.51 11.87
CA ILE A 113 9.34 -12.31 12.50
C ILE A 113 8.80 -10.91 12.19
N ALA A 114 9.63 -9.86 12.32
CA ALA A 114 9.25 -8.49 12.03
C ALA A 114 8.81 -8.31 10.56
N LEU A 115 9.50 -8.97 9.62
CA LEU A 115 9.18 -8.92 8.20
C LEU A 115 7.86 -9.65 7.89
N VAL A 116 7.64 -10.82 8.50
CA VAL A 116 6.36 -11.55 8.37
C VAL A 116 5.20 -10.75 8.95
N VAL A 117 5.36 -10.22 10.16
CA VAL A 117 4.33 -9.38 10.80
C VAL A 117 4.08 -8.12 9.98
N GLY A 118 5.14 -7.45 9.50
CA GLY A 118 5.03 -6.26 8.64
C GLY A 118 4.32 -6.55 7.32
N ALA A 119 4.60 -7.69 6.68
CA ALA A 119 3.89 -8.12 5.48
C ALA A 119 2.41 -8.41 5.74
N LEU A 120 2.09 -9.10 6.84
CA LEU A 120 0.70 -9.37 7.24
C LEU A 120 -0.07 -8.08 7.53
N LEU A 121 0.54 -7.14 8.26
CA LEU A 121 -0.05 -5.83 8.53
C LEU A 121 -0.27 -5.04 7.23
N THR A 122 0.71 -5.04 6.32
CA THR A 122 0.59 -4.38 5.01
C THR A 122 -0.58 -4.95 4.22
N TYR A 123 -0.70 -6.29 4.15
CA TYR A 123 -1.82 -6.94 3.48
C TYR A 123 -3.16 -6.56 4.11
N LEU A 124 -3.25 -6.56 5.44
CA LEU A 124 -4.48 -6.25 6.17
C LEU A 124 -4.88 -4.78 5.97
N LEU A 125 -3.92 -3.86 5.94
CA LEU A 125 -4.13 -2.43 5.67
C LEU A 125 -4.58 -2.16 4.24
N ILE A 126 -4.01 -2.85 3.25
CA ILE A 126 -4.46 -2.76 1.85
C ILE A 126 -5.88 -3.33 1.73
N TRP A 127 -6.15 -4.48 2.35
CA TRP A 127 -7.48 -5.09 2.39
C TRP A 127 -8.52 -4.15 3.02
N PHE A 128 -8.17 -3.50 4.13
CA PHE A 128 -9.02 -2.53 4.79
C PHE A 128 -9.23 -1.28 3.94
N GLY A 129 -8.17 -0.76 3.31
CA GLY A 129 -8.20 0.40 2.42
C GLY A 129 -9.15 0.19 1.24
N TYR A 130 -9.12 -0.98 0.60
CA TYR A 130 -10.06 -1.32 -0.48
C TYR A 130 -11.47 -1.70 0.01
N GLY A 131 -11.61 -2.30 1.21
CA GLY A 131 -12.90 -2.78 1.72
C GLY A 131 -13.78 -1.67 2.33
N TRP A 132 -13.21 -0.88 3.24
CA TRP A 132 -13.93 0.15 3.98
C TRP A 132 -14.11 1.43 3.14
N MET A 133 -13.08 1.81 2.38
CA MET A 133 -13.07 3.13 1.73
C MET A 133 -13.80 3.18 0.39
N THR A 134 -13.86 2.08 -0.36
CA THR A 134 -14.67 2.03 -1.61
C THR A 134 -16.16 2.17 -1.32
N ARG A 135 -16.65 1.60 -0.21
CA ARG A 135 -18.02 1.81 0.29
C ARG A 135 -18.27 3.27 0.67
N ARG A 136 -17.32 3.92 1.34
CA ARG A 136 -17.43 5.35 1.69
C ARG A 136 -17.33 6.28 0.47
N ALA A 137 -16.52 5.92 -0.52
CA ALA A 137 -16.37 6.70 -1.76
C ALA A 137 -17.68 6.75 -2.56
N LEU A 138 -18.44 5.65 -2.62
CA LEU A 138 -19.77 5.64 -3.24
C LEU A 138 -20.75 6.57 -2.51
N VAL A 139 -20.84 6.46 -1.18
CA VAL A 139 -21.74 7.33 -0.38
C VAL A 139 -21.39 8.82 -0.54
N ALA A 140 -20.10 9.13 -0.68
CA ALA A 140 -19.66 10.51 -0.93
C ALA A 140 -20.01 11.00 -2.34
N GLN A 141 -20.05 10.12 -3.35
CA GLN A 141 -20.49 10.47 -4.70
C GLN A 141 -22.00 10.66 -4.80
N ASP A 142 -22.79 9.79 -4.17
CA ASP A 142 -24.26 9.94 -4.13
C ASP A 142 -24.65 11.28 -3.50
N LYS A 143 -23.98 11.69 -2.41
CA LYS A 143 -24.18 13.00 -1.79
C LYS A 143 -23.77 14.17 -2.67
N ARG A 144 -22.79 14.01 -3.56
CA ARG A 144 -22.39 15.06 -4.51
C ARG A 144 -23.39 15.18 -5.64
N GLN A 145 -23.86 14.06 -6.19
CA GLN A 145 -24.89 14.07 -7.25
C GLN A 145 -26.24 14.60 -6.75
N ALA A 146 -26.59 14.34 -5.49
CA ALA A 146 -27.78 14.92 -4.86
C ALA A 146 -27.66 16.43 -4.56
N ARG A 147 -26.45 17.00 -4.60
CA ARG A 147 -26.22 18.44 -4.38
C ARG A 147 -26.20 19.26 -5.66
N THR A 148 -26.08 18.62 -6.82
CA THR A 148 -26.02 19.27 -8.14
C THR A 148 -27.35 19.17 -8.90
N ARG A 149 -28.35 18.48 -8.35
CA ARG A 149 -29.75 18.51 -8.79
C ARG A 149 -30.53 19.49 -7.92
#